data_AF-A0A519TK13-F1
#
_entry.id   AF-A0A519TK13-F1
#
_cell.length_a   1.000
_cell.length_b   1.000
_cell.length_c   1.000
_cell.angle_alpha   90.00
_cell.angle_beta   90.00
_cell.angle_gamma   90.00
#
_symmetry.space_group_name_H-M   'P 1'
#
loop_
_entity.id
_entity.type
_entity.pdbx_description
1 polymer ?
#
loop_
_entity_poly.entity_id
_entity_poly.type
_entity_poly.pdbx_seq_one_letter_code
_entity_poly.pdbx_strand_id
1 'polypeptide(L)' 'ENPDSIQQSRRLRIAKGSGSKVEEVTKLIKQFEDMRKMMKQFSNPAAAAAMMKGMPKMPMGRR' A
#
# COMPACT_ATOMS: atom_id res chain seq x y z
N GLU A 1 16.15 -16.83 1.06
CA GLU A 1 15.61 -16.05 -0.07
C GLU A 1 14.61 -15.00 0.42
N ASN A 2 14.90 -13.71 0.31
CA ASN A 2 13.97 -12.61 0.63
C ASN A 2 13.28 -12.12 -0.66
N PRO A 3 12.11 -12.67 -1.02
CA PRO A 3 11.44 -12.39 -2.29
C PRO A 3 10.91 -10.95 -2.40
N ASP A 4 10.69 -10.29 -1.26
CA ASP A 4 10.13 -8.93 -1.16
C ASP A 4 11.11 -7.84 -1.62
N SER A 5 12.41 -8.12 -1.67
CA SER A 5 13.39 -7.18 -2.22
C SER A 5 13.39 -7.25 -3.76
N ILE A 6 12.70 -6.30 -4.42
CA ILE A 6 12.96 -6.10 -5.84
C ILE A 6 14.35 -5.48 -5.96
N GLN A 7 15.35 -6.32 -6.28
CA GLN A 7 16.71 -5.87 -6.55
C GLN A 7 16.82 -5.22 -7.94
N GLN A 8 17.88 -4.44 -8.17
CA GLN A 8 18.11 -3.71 -9.43
C GLN A 8 18.05 -4.61 -10.67
N SER A 9 18.59 -5.84 -10.60
CA SER A 9 18.54 -6.83 -11.68
C SER A 9 17.10 -7.18 -12.10
N ARG A 10 16.17 -7.31 -11.13
CA ARG A 10 14.75 -7.58 -11.44
C ARG A 10 14.09 -6.39 -12.11
N ARG A 11 14.39 -5.15 -11.67
CA ARG A 11 13.87 -3.93 -12.31
C ARG A 11 14.34 -3.80 -13.76
N LEU A 12 15.61 -4.12 -14.03
CA LEU A 12 16.19 -4.13 -15.37
C LEU A 12 15.49 -5.13 -16.29
N ARG A 13 15.21 -6.35 -15.79
CA ARG A 13 14.47 -7.36 -16.55
C ARG A 13 13.05 -6.91 -16.88
N ILE A 14 12.34 -6.32 -15.91
CA ILE A 14 10.97 -5.82 -16.10
C ILE A 14 10.97 -4.70 -17.14
N ALA A 15 11.86 -3.72 -17.00
CA ALA A 15 12.00 -2.61 -17.96
C ALA A 15 12.28 -3.12 -19.38
N LYS A 16 13.23 -4.07 -19.53
CA LYS A 16 13.54 -4.68 -20.84
C LYS A 16 12.37 -5.47 -21.41
N GLY A 17 11.61 -6.17 -20.57
CA GLY A 17 10.45 -6.97 -21.00
C GLY A 17 9.22 -6.14 -21.32
N SER A 18 9.03 -4.99 -20.66
CA SER A 18 7.87 -4.11 -20.85
C SER A 18 8.12 -2.97 -21.86
N GLY A 19 9.36 -2.79 -22.32
CA GLY A 19 9.75 -1.66 -23.18
C GLY A 19 9.74 -0.30 -22.46
N SER A 20 9.70 -0.29 -21.12
CA SER A 20 9.65 0.92 -20.30
C SER A 20 11.03 1.29 -19.75
N LYS A 21 11.21 2.52 -19.27
CA LYS A 21 12.47 2.92 -18.61
C LYS A 21 12.56 2.35 -17.21
N VAL A 22 13.77 2.03 -16.76
CA VAL A 22 14.03 1.50 -15.40
C VAL A 22 13.57 2.46 -14.31
N GLU A 23 13.64 3.76 -14.59
CA GLU A 23 13.16 4.84 -13.71
C GLU A 23 11.65 4.79 -13.50
N GLU A 24 10.89 4.54 -14.56
CA GLU A 24 9.43 4.43 -14.52
C GLU A 24 9.01 3.20 -13.73
N VAL A 25 9.68 2.06 -13.95
CA VAL A 25 9.49 0.83 -13.16
C VAL A 25 9.79 1.08 -11.68
N THR A 26 10.83 1.84 -11.37
CA THR A 26 11.19 2.17 -9.98
C THR A 26 10.12 3.05 -9.32
N LYS A 27 9.58 4.05 -10.04
CA LYS A 27 8.50 4.90 -9.53
C LYS A 27 7.23 4.09 -9.27
N LEU A 28 6.85 3.21 -10.20
CA LEU A 28 5.67 2.36 -10.09
C LEU A 28 5.74 1.43 -8.88
N ILE A 29 6.91 0.80 -8.64
CA ILE A 29 7.11 -0.08 -7.48
C ILE A 29 6.92 0.69 -6.18
N LYS A 30 7.48 1.90 -6.07
CA LYS A 30 7.31 2.74 -4.87
C LYS A 30 5.84 3.09 -4.62
N GLN A 31 5.13 3.53 -5.66
CA GLN A 31 3.70 3.83 -5.57
C GLN A 31 2.89 2.61 -5.12
N PHE A 32 3.23 1.43 -5.63
CA PHE A 32 2.58 0.18 -5.22
C PHE A 32 2.88 -0.17 -3.76
N GLU A 33 4.12 -0.04 -3.29
CA GLU A 33 4.49 -0.29 -1.90
C GLU A 33 3.78 0.66 -0.93
N ASP A 34 3.68 1.94 -1.28
CA ASP A 34 2.95 2.94 -0.51
C ASP A 34 1.46 2.60 -0.42
N MET A 35 0.85 2.22 -1.55
CA MET A 35 -0.55 1.82 -1.59
C MET A 35 -0.78 0.51 -0.81
N ARG A 36 0.13 -0.46 -0.92
CA ARG A 36 0.08 -1.71 -0.12
C ARG A 36 0.17 -1.42 1.37
N LYS A 37 1.02 -0.48 1.79
CA LYS A 37 1.14 -0.06 3.19
C LYS A 37 -0.14 0.60 3.68
N MET A 38 -0.72 1.49 2.89
CA MET A 38 -2.00 2.13 3.18
C MET A 38 -3.11 1.09 3.30
N MET A 39 -3.27 0.20 2.32
CA MET A 39 -4.26 -0.87 2.35
C MET A 39 -4.12 -1.76 3.58
N LYS A 40 -2.88 -2.08 4.00
CA LYS A 40 -2.63 -2.87 5.22
C LYS A 40 -3.02 -2.14 6.51
N GLN A 41 -2.86 -0.82 6.56
CA GLN A 41 -3.30 -0.02 7.70
C GLN A 41 -4.82 0.05 7.79
N PHE A 42 -5.50 0.20 6.65
CA PHE A 42 -6.97 0.22 6.59
C PHE A 42 -7.61 -1.16 6.80
N SER A 43 -6.96 -2.24 6.32
CA SER A 43 -7.45 -3.60 6.50
C SER A 43 -7.16 -4.15 7.90
N ASN A 44 -6.43 -3.43 8.76
CA ASN A 44 -6.16 -3.86 10.12
C ASN A 44 -7.38 -3.59 11.02
N PRO A 45 -8.08 -4.61 11.50
CA PRO A 45 -9.27 -4.44 12.34
C PRO A 45 -8.99 -3.64 13.61
N ALA A 46 -7.75 -3.71 14.14
CA ALA A 46 -7.34 -2.94 15.30
C ALA A 46 -7.24 -1.43 15.00
N ALA A 47 -6.78 -1.05 13.81
CA ALA A 47 -6.71 0.35 13.38
C ALA A 47 -8.12 0.89 13.10
N ALA A 48 -8.98 0.10 12.45
CA ALA A 48 -10.38 0.44 12.23
C ALA A 48 -11.15 0.57 13.57
N ALA A 49 -10.92 -0.34 14.52
CA ALA A 49 -11.53 -0.29 15.86
C ALA A 49 -11.04 0.93 16.67
N ALA A 50 -9.76 1.29 16.58
CA ALA A 50 -9.23 2.50 17.21
C ALA A 50 -9.87 3.77 16.64
N MET A 51 -10.07 3.82 15.32
CA MET A 51 -10.74 4.93 14.64
C MET A 51 -12.21 5.03 15.04
N MET A 52 -12.91 3.90 15.14
CA MET A 52 -14.31 3.83 15.62
C MET A 52 -14.46 4.19 17.10
N LYS A 53 -13.45 3.89 17.93
CA LYS A 53 -13.44 4.25 19.35
C LYS A 53 -13.20 5.75 19.58
N GLY A 54 -12.53 6.42 18.63
CA GLY A 54 -12.32 7.87 18.65
C GLY A 54 -13.48 8.69 18.11
N MET A 55 -14.47 8.05 17.48
CA MET A 55 -15.66 8.75 16.96
C MET A 55 -16.62 9.03 18.13
N PRO A 56 -16.96 10.31 18.40
CA PRO A 56 -17.96 10.62 19.41
C PRO A 56 -19.28 9.94 19.02
N LYS A 57 -19.94 9.29 19.98
CA LYS A 57 -21.26 8.67 19.79
C LYS A 57 -22.21 9.74 19.23
N MET A 58 -22.49 9.67 17.93
CA MET A 58 -23.53 10.48 17.32
C MET A 58 -24.84 10.10 18.01
N PRO A 59 -25.60 11.08 18.54
CA PRO A 59 -26.87 10.80 19.16
C PRO A 59 -27.80 10.27 18.07
N MET A 60 -28.00 8.95 18.04
CA MET A 60 -29.13 8.37 17.32
C MET A 60 -30.38 8.97 17.96
N GLY A 61 -31.08 9.79 17.17
CA GLY A 61 -32.25 10.53 17.61
C GLY A 61 -33.18 9.61 18.39
N ARG A 62 -33.36 9.93 19.67
CA ARG A 62 -34.45 9.38 20.46
C ARG A 62 -35.74 9.84 19.78
N ARG A 63 -36.53 8.89 19.31
CA ARG A 63 -37.98 9.06 19.31
C ARG A 63 -38.47 8.91 20.74
#